data_AF-A0A0P0KU60-F1
#
_entry.id   AF-A0A0P0KU60-F1
#
_cell.length_a   1.000
_cell.length_b   1.000
_cell.length_c   1.000
_cell.angle_alpha   90.00
_cell.angle_beta   90.00
_cell.angle_gamma   90.00
#
_symmetry.space_group_name_H-M   'P 1'
#
loop_
_entity.id
_entity.type
_entity.pdbx_description
1 polymer ?
#
loop_
_entity_poly.entity_id
_entity_poly.type
_entity_poly.pdbx_seq_one_letter_code
_entity_poly.pdbx_strand_id
1 'polypeptide(L)'
;DLAKLELCVKSGRAGWETFVGQDEIQMPWYGRDFPMVKHSGEIAERLKEKIEKYGDGEDLVKQLGDDLLMVTIPRRMMEVSSSRDPALTWTMVALCQAVSEVFNLNPETDPDGCNMVRGAVYGRYPQSPELPPGGPVFGFLRQSNVVDGLGRGYEGIMINHIVALVNKRTMDGVALTTILEQGAQWEMGNTLGWFERYHLLGSAYQGFNANNLVLDLVRENKEGTIGDVAYSTVGRAVEDG
;
A
#
# COMPACT_ATOMS: atom_id res chain seq x y z
N ASP A 1 8.14 -6.93 5.09
CA ASP A 1 8.29 -7.25 6.51
C ASP A 1 8.94 -8.62 6.66
N LEU A 2 10.25 -8.63 6.90
CA LEU A 2 11.05 -9.84 7.06
C LEU A 2 10.79 -10.52 8.40
N ALA A 3 10.51 -9.77 9.46
CA ALA A 3 10.18 -10.34 10.77
C ALA A 3 8.86 -11.13 10.70
N LYS A 4 7.86 -10.58 10.02
CA LYS A 4 6.60 -11.27 9.75
C LYS A 4 6.82 -12.51 8.88
N LEU A 5 7.62 -12.39 7.82
CA LEU A 5 7.90 -13.52 6.94
C LEU A 5 8.62 -14.66 7.69
N GLU A 6 9.65 -14.32 8.47
CA GLU A 6 10.39 -15.25 9.34
C GLU A 6 9.44 -15.95 10.32
N LEU A 7 8.58 -15.20 11.02
CA LEU A 7 7.58 -15.78 11.92
C LEU A 7 6.64 -16.75 11.19
N CYS A 8 6.12 -16.35 10.03
CA CYS A 8 5.20 -17.17 9.25
C CYS A 8 5.85 -18.47 8.76
N VAL A 9 7.06 -18.37 8.21
CA VAL A 9 7.82 -19.54 7.73
C VAL A 9 8.22 -20.45 8.90
N LYS A 10 8.64 -19.89 10.03
CA LYS A 10 9.01 -20.67 11.22
C LYS A 10 7.85 -21.44 11.83
N SER A 11 6.67 -20.81 11.90
CA SER A 11 5.46 -21.43 12.47
C SER A 11 4.64 -22.24 11.47
N GLY A 12 5.05 -22.28 10.19
CA GLY A 12 4.27 -22.91 9.12
C GLY A 12 2.94 -22.20 8.85
N ARG A 13 2.82 -20.91 9.19
CA ARG A 13 1.62 -20.09 8.95
C ARG A 13 1.61 -19.60 7.51
N ALA A 14 0.60 -20.01 6.75
CA ALA A 14 0.38 -19.55 5.39
C ALA A 14 -1.09 -19.66 5.01
N GLY A 15 -1.57 -18.70 4.23
CA GLY A 15 -2.83 -18.85 3.52
C GLY A 15 -4.09 -18.47 4.28
N TRP A 16 -4.00 -17.66 5.34
CA TRP A 16 -5.19 -17.13 6.01
C TRP A 16 -5.95 -16.10 5.17
N GLU A 17 -7.23 -15.93 5.50
CA GLU A 17 -8.16 -15.05 4.77
C GLU A 17 -8.62 -13.86 5.61
N THR A 18 -8.36 -13.86 6.92
CA THR A 18 -8.78 -12.78 7.83
C THR A 18 -7.60 -12.20 8.57
N PHE A 19 -7.69 -10.91 8.92
CA PHE A 19 -6.62 -10.23 9.66
C PHE A 19 -6.46 -10.75 11.09
N VAL A 20 -7.53 -11.30 11.69
CA VAL A 20 -7.52 -11.82 13.06
C VAL A 20 -7.08 -13.29 13.10
N GLY A 21 -7.49 -14.09 12.13
CA GLY A 21 -7.23 -15.54 12.06
C GLY A 21 -5.92 -15.92 11.38
N GLN A 22 -4.85 -15.12 11.53
CA GLN A 22 -3.59 -15.38 10.82
C GLN A 22 -2.86 -16.65 11.29
N ASP A 23 -3.26 -17.19 12.43
CA ASP A 23 -2.75 -18.40 13.03
C ASP A 23 -3.71 -19.60 12.89
N GLU A 24 -4.86 -19.44 12.23
CA GLU A 24 -5.85 -20.51 12.02
C GLU A 24 -5.35 -21.60 11.05
N ILE A 25 -4.51 -21.21 10.09
CA ILE A 25 -3.95 -22.15 9.10
C ILE A 25 -2.47 -22.28 9.34
N GLN A 26 -2.09 -23.44 9.85
CA GLN A 26 -0.72 -23.79 10.15
C GLN A 26 -0.40 -25.16 9.60
N MET A 27 0.80 -25.28 9.08
CA MET A 27 1.40 -26.51 8.61
C MET A 27 2.76 -26.66 9.33
N PRO A 28 2.78 -26.91 10.66
CA PRO A 28 4.01 -26.79 11.45
C PRO A 28 5.14 -27.71 10.98
N TRP A 29 4.79 -28.87 10.40
CA TRP A 29 5.73 -29.83 9.82
C TRP A 29 6.55 -29.27 8.65
N TYR A 30 6.01 -28.25 7.96
CA TYR A 30 6.67 -27.56 6.85
C TYR A 30 7.42 -26.30 7.31
N GLY A 31 7.40 -26.00 8.61
CA GLY A 31 8.08 -24.85 9.17
C GLY A 31 9.60 -24.91 8.98
N ARG A 32 10.22 -23.73 8.83
CA ARG A 32 11.68 -23.57 8.70
C ARG A 32 12.18 -22.42 9.54
N ASP A 33 13.25 -22.66 10.30
CA ASP A 33 13.90 -21.61 11.10
C ASP A 33 14.95 -20.88 10.25
N PHE A 34 14.49 -19.97 9.39
CA PHE A 34 15.35 -19.11 8.60
C PHE A 34 15.49 -17.75 9.30
N PRO A 35 16.67 -17.38 9.81
CA PRO A 35 16.87 -16.10 10.52
C PRO A 35 16.93 -14.92 9.54
N MET A 36 15.84 -14.66 8.81
CA MET A 36 15.74 -13.65 7.75
C MET A 36 16.06 -12.24 8.23
N VAL A 37 15.67 -11.87 9.45
CA VAL A 37 15.99 -10.55 10.03
C VAL A 37 17.50 -10.39 10.23
N LYS A 38 18.21 -11.46 10.63
CA LYS A 38 19.68 -11.43 10.76
C LYS A 38 20.39 -11.30 9.42
N HIS A 39 19.78 -11.83 8.36
CA HIS A 39 20.29 -11.75 6.99
C HIS A 39 19.60 -10.64 6.16
N SER A 40 18.98 -9.65 6.82
CA SER A 40 18.17 -8.64 6.12
C SER A 40 18.96 -7.84 5.09
N GLY A 41 20.22 -7.48 5.39
CA GLY A 41 21.10 -6.81 4.45
C GLY A 41 21.42 -7.66 3.21
N GLU A 42 21.70 -8.96 3.38
CA GLU A 42 21.95 -9.86 2.25
C GLU A 42 20.71 -10.04 1.37
N ILE A 43 19.54 -10.22 2.00
CA ILE A 43 18.26 -10.31 1.29
C ILE A 43 17.96 -9.01 0.54
N ALA A 44 18.23 -7.85 1.15
CA ALA A 44 18.03 -6.54 0.52
C ALA A 44 18.92 -6.36 -0.71
N GLU A 45 20.20 -6.72 -0.64
CA GLU A 45 21.12 -6.66 -1.78
C GLU A 45 20.69 -7.60 -2.92
N ARG A 46 20.29 -8.85 -2.61
CA ARG A 46 19.75 -9.77 -3.62
C ARG A 46 18.46 -9.25 -4.27
N LEU A 47 17.60 -8.60 -3.49
CA LEU A 47 16.38 -7.99 -4.00
C LEU A 47 16.70 -6.80 -4.91
N LYS A 48 17.68 -6.00 -4.51
CA LYS A 48 18.21 -4.85 -5.25
C LYS A 48 18.76 -5.27 -6.61
N GLU A 49 19.64 -6.28 -6.65
CA GLU A 49 20.20 -6.86 -7.88
C GLU A 49 19.11 -7.26 -8.91
N LYS A 50 17.97 -7.77 -8.44
CA LYS A 50 16.86 -8.22 -9.29
C LYS A 50 16.02 -7.07 -9.81
N ILE A 51 15.66 -6.10 -8.96
CA ILE A 51 14.74 -5.01 -9.29
C ILE A 51 15.45 -3.88 -10.04
N GLU A 52 16.61 -3.44 -9.55
CA GLU A 52 17.31 -2.25 -10.08
C GLU A 52 17.95 -2.49 -11.44
N LYS A 53 18.21 -3.74 -11.81
CA LYS A 53 18.63 -4.10 -13.17
C LYS A 53 17.69 -3.57 -14.26
N TYR A 54 16.42 -3.33 -13.92
CA TYR A 54 15.39 -2.81 -14.82
C TYR A 54 15.09 -1.32 -14.62
N GLY A 55 15.79 -0.66 -13.70
CA GLY A 55 15.69 0.78 -13.44
C GLY A 55 16.77 1.59 -14.16
N ASP A 56 16.68 2.91 -14.04
CA ASP A 56 17.60 3.87 -14.67
C ASP A 56 18.67 4.36 -13.67
N GLY A 57 19.18 3.45 -12.83
CA GLY A 57 20.18 3.76 -11.78
C GLY A 57 19.61 4.40 -10.51
N GLU A 58 18.30 4.31 -10.31
CA GLU A 58 17.60 4.76 -9.11
C GLU A 58 17.76 3.75 -7.95
N ASP A 59 17.81 4.24 -6.71
CA ASP A 59 17.78 3.40 -5.51
C ASP A 59 16.33 2.97 -5.20
N LEU A 60 15.99 1.78 -5.68
CA LEU A 60 14.62 1.24 -5.72
C LEU A 60 14.32 0.30 -4.56
N VAL A 61 15.34 -0.23 -3.88
CA VAL A 61 15.18 -1.07 -2.69
C VAL A 61 15.85 -0.38 -1.51
N LYS A 62 15.04 0.00 -0.52
CA LYS A 62 15.52 0.70 0.69
C LYS A 62 15.19 -0.10 1.93
N GLN A 63 16.20 -0.29 2.76
CA GLN A 63 16.00 -0.88 4.07
C GLN A 63 15.52 0.19 5.06
N LEU A 64 14.40 -0.09 5.74
CA LEU A 64 13.76 0.78 6.72
C LEU A 64 13.89 0.13 8.11
N GLY A 65 15.02 0.34 8.78
CA GLY A 65 15.33 -0.39 10.03
C GLY A 65 15.79 -1.83 9.76
N ASP A 66 15.66 -2.72 10.74
CA ASP A 66 16.29 -4.05 10.65
C ASP A 66 15.46 -5.08 9.88
N ASP A 67 14.14 -4.90 9.78
CA ASP A 67 13.19 -5.92 9.31
C ASP A 67 12.27 -5.46 8.16
N LEU A 68 12.17 -4.16 7.86
CA LEU A 68 11.33 -3.65 6.78
C LEU A 68 12.16 -3.29 5.55
N LEU A 69 11.68 -3.72 4.38
CA LEU A 69 12.21 -3.35 3.07
C LEU A 69 11.12 -2.59 2.32
N MET A 70 11.46 -1.40 1.83
CA MET A 70 10.63 -0.63 0.91
C MET A 70 11.13 -0.87 -0.51
N VAL A 71 10.23 -1.34 -1.37
CA VAL A 71 10.53 -1.65 -2.78
C VAL A 71 9.70 -0.75 -3.67
N THR A 72 10.36 -0.04 -4.56
CA THR A 72 9.76 0.75 -5.62
C THR A 72 10.00 0.04 -6.93
N ILE A 73 8.96 -0.26 -7.71
CA ILE A 73 9.13 -0.88 -9.03
C ILE A 73 9.63 0.18 -10.03
N PRO A 74 10.56 -0.17 -10.94
CA PRO A 74 11.07 0.75 -11.96
C PRO A 74 9.96 1.44 -12.73
N ARG A 75 10.10 2.74 -12.96
CA ARG A 75 9.12 3.55 -13.68
C ARG A 75 8.76 2.96 -15.04
N ARG A 76 9.77 2.54 -15.81
CA ARG A 76 9.58 1.91 -17.13
C ARG A 76 8.66 0.68 -17.07
N MET A 77 8.74 -0.11 -16.00
CA MET A 77 7.86 -1.26 -15.82
C MET A 77 6.42 -0.83 -15.62
N MET A 78 6.17 0.23 -14.87
CA MET A 78 4.82 0.78 -14.71
C MET A 78 4.28 1.37 -16.02
N GLU A 79 5.14 1.98 -16.85
CA GLU A 79 4.74 2.56 -18.15
C GLU A 79 4.32 1.50 -19.19
N VAL A 80 4.90 0.30 -19.15
CA VAL A 80 4.56 -0.81 -20.06
C VAL A 80 3.50 -1.77 -19.50
N SER A 81 3.09 -1.57 -18.25
CA SER A 81 2.12 -2.44 -17.57
C SER A 81 0.70 -1.93 -17.75
N SER A 82 -0.25 -2.87 -17.86
CA SER A 82 -1.67 -2.55 -17.95
C SER A 82 -2.33 -2.26 -16.60
N SER A 83 -1.63 -2.51 -15.50
CA SER A 83 -2.13 -2.34 -14.15
C SER A 83 -1.01 -2.03 -13.15
N ARG A 84 -1.40 -1.86 -11.88
CA ARG A 84 -0.47 -1.63 -10.76
C ARG A 84 0.05 -2.90 -10.09
N ASP A 85 -0.46 -4.07 -10.48
CA ASP A 85 -0.13 -5.36 -9.86
C ASP A 85 1.36 -5.75 -9.96
N PRO A 86 2.17 -5.25 -10.92
CA PRO A 86 3.63 -5.42 -10.88
C PRO A 86 4.28 -4.97 -9.58
N ALA A 87 3.71 -3.94 -8.90
CA ALA A 87 4.18 -3.49 -7.59
C ALA A 87 4.24 -4.62 -6.55
N LEU A 88 3.26 -5.52 -6.60
CA LEU A 88 3.18 -6.69 -5.71
C LEU A 88 3.92 -7.88 -6.32
N THR A 89 3.56 -8.26 -7.55
CA THR A 89 4.04 -9.52 -8.15
C THR A 89 5.55 -9.56 -8.35
N TRP A 90 6.18 -8.46 -8.82
CA TRP A 90 7.64 -8.40 -8.97
C TRP A 90 8.34 -8.46 -7.61
N THR A 91 7.86 -7.66 -6.65
CA THR A 91 8.38 -7.65 -5.28
C THR A 91 8.32 -9.03 -4.65
N MET A 92 7.19 -9.73 -4.78
CA MET A 92 6.98 -11.05 -4.20
C MET A 92 7.85 -12.13 -4.84
N VAL A 93 7.95 -12.17 -6.18
CA VAL A 93 8.83 -13.14 -6.86
C VAL A 93 10.28 -12.87 -6.49
N ALA A 94 10.71 -11.61 -6.54
CA ALA A 94 12.08 -11.24 -6.25
C ALA A 94 12.45 -11.52 -4.79
N LEU A 95 11.53 -11.30 -3.84
CA LEU A 95 11.71 -11.66 -2.44
C LEU A 95 11.83 -13.18 -2.25
N CYS A 96 10.96 -13.98 -2.86
CA CYS A 96 11.08 -15.44 -2.81
C CYS A 96 12.44 -15.90 -3.35
N GLN A 97 12.90 -15.36 -4.47
CA GLN A 97 14.21 -15.70 -5.03
C GLN A 97 15.36 -15.26 -4.12
N ALA A 98 15.31 -14.05 -3.58
CA ALA A 98 16.34 -13.52 -2.67
C ALA A 98 16.45 -14.40 -1.42
N VAL A 99 15.34 -14.75 -0.78
CA VAL A 99 15.31 -15.66 0.37
C VAL A 99 15.84 -17.04 -0.01
N SER A 100 15.42 -17.57 -1.16
CA SER A 100 15.92 -18.86 -1.65
C SER A 100 17.43 -18.87 -1.91
N GLU A 101 17.99 -17.79 -2.43
CA GLU A 101 19.44 -17.68 -2.68
C GLU A 101 20.24 -17.60 -1.38
N VAL A 102 19.75 -16.82 -0.39
CA VAL A 102 20.41 -16.66 0.92
C VAL A 102 20.41 -17.97 1.72
N PHE A 103 19.31 -18.74 1.67
CA PHE A 103 19.16 -19.97 2.46
C PHE A 103 19.34 -21.25 1.64
N ASN A 104 19.83 -21.15 0.39
CA ASN A 104 20.04 -22.27 -0.53
C ASN A 104 18.80 -23.17 -0.69
N LEU A 105 17.62 -22.55 -0.89
CA LEU A 105 16.35 -23.23 -1.10
C LEU A 105 16.12 -23.45 -2.58
N ASN A 106 16.10 -24.69 -3.00
CA ASN A 106 15.72 -25.08 -4.35
C ASN A 106 14.99 -26.45 -4.31
N PRO A 107 14.36 -26.88 -5.42
CA PRO A 107 13.62 -28.14 -5.46
C PRO A 107 14.44 -29.39 -5.12
N GLU A 108 15.77 -29.33 -5.22
CA GLU A 108 16.68 -30.44 -4.91
C GLU A 108 17.14 -30.41 -3.45
N THR A 109 17.28 -29.23 -2.85
CA THR A 109 17.79 -29.06 -1.48
C THR A 109 16.70 -29.01 -0.43
N ASP A 110 15.63 -28.26 -0.66
CA ASP A 110 14.51 -28.09 0.28
C ASP A 110 13.22 -27.68 -0.45
N PRO A 111 12.56 -28.61 -1.16
CA PRO A 111 11.33 -28.32 -1.90
C PRO A 111 10.19 -27.84 -1.00
N ASP A 112 10.12 -28.35 0.23
CA ASP A 112 9.14 -27.95 1.23
C ASP A 112 9.40 -26.52 1.73
N GLY A 113 10.66 -26.15 1.95
CA GLY A 113 11.06 -24.79 2.28
C GLY A 113 10.71 -23.79 1.17
N CYS A 114 10.93 -24.15 -0.10
CA CYS A 114 10.48 -23.34 -1.24
C CYS A 114 8.97 -23.10 -1.22
N ASN A 115 8.19 -24.16 -1.00
CA ASN A 115 6.73 -24.07 -0.92
C ASN A 115 6.28 -23.23 0.28
N MET A 116 6.97 -23.34 1.42
CA MET A 116 6.64 -22.60 2.63
C MET A 116 6.94 -21.10 2.47
N VAL A 117 8.11 -20.71 1.93
CA VAL A 117 8.43 -19.30 1.66
C VAL A 117 7.40 -18.71 0.69
N ARG A 118 7.11 -19.42 -0.41
CA ARG A 118 6.08 -18.99 -1.37
C ARG A 118 4.71 -18.88 -0.71
N GLY A 119 4.32 -19.84 0.11
CA GLY A 119 3.04 -19.85 0.83
C GLY A 119 2.93 -18.71 1.84
N ALA A 120 4.02 -18.36 2.53
CA ALA A 120 4.04 -17.23 3.47
C ALA A 120 3.98 -15.87 2.74
N VAL A 121 4.61 -15.75 1.57
CA VAL A 121 4.59 -14.52 0.76
C VAL A 121 3.26 -14.34 0.02
N TYR A 122 2.79 -15.37 -0.70
CA TYR A 122 1.57 -15.31 -1.53
C TYR A 122 0.29 -15.68 -0.81
N GLY A 123 0.37 -16.27 0.39
CA GLY A 123 -0.77 -16.91 1.02
C GLY A 123 -1.34 -18.02 0.13
N ARG A 124 -2.68 -18.02 -0.01
CA ARG A 124 -3.43 -18.98 -0.83
C ARG A 124 -3.51 -18.58 -2.30
N TYR A 125 -3.05 -17.41 -2.72
CA TYR A 125 -3.08 -17.05 -4.15
C TYR A 125 -2.37 -18.14 -4.98
N PRO A 126 -2.89 -18.61 -6.13
CA PRO A 126 -4.09 -18.16 -6.84
C PRO A 126 -5.39 -18.88 -6.46
N GLN A 127 -5.39 -19.79 -5.47
CA GLN A 127 -6.63 -20.43 -4.99
C GLN A 127 -7.61 -19.38 -4.44
N SER A 128 -7.09 -18.44 -3.65
CA SER A 128 -7.82 -17.23 -3.26
C SER A 128 -7.44 -16.10 -4.23
N PRO A 129 -8.40 -15.28 -4.70
CA PRO A 129 -8.11 -14.18 -5.63
C PRO A 129 -7.36 -13.03 -4.96
N GLU A 130 -7.49 -12.89 -3.64
CA GLU A 130 -6.85 -11.84 -2.85
C GLU A 130 -5.56 -12.34 -2.19
N LEU A 131 -4.63 -11.42 -1.95
CA LEU A 131 -3.50 -11.69 -1.06
C LEU A 131 -3.96 -11.69 0.41
N PRO A 132 -3.33 -12.49 1.28
CA PRO A 132 -3.73 -12.58 2.68
C PRO A 132 -3.59 -11.22 3.39
N PRO A 133 -4.62 -10.73 4.11
CA PRO A 133 -4.53 -9.48 4.84
C PRO A 133 -3.49 -9.58 5.96
N GLY A 134 -2.65 -8.54 6.12
CA GLY A 134 -1.55 -8.56 7.10
C GLY A 134 -0.40 -9.51 6.71
N GLY A 135 -0.29 -9.87 5.44
CA GLY A 135 0.85 -10.59 4.88
C GLY A 135 2.17 -9.83 4.98
N PRO A 136 3.31 -10.53 4.82
CA PRO A 136 4.65 -9.93 4.94
C PRO A 136 5.00 -8.96 3.80
N VAL A 137 4.31 -9.08 2.65
CA VAL A 137 4.39 -8.15 1.53
C VAL A 137 3.02 -7.47 1.40
N PHE A 138 3.03 -6.14 1.45
CA PHE A 138 1.81 -5.34 1.36
C PHE A 138 2.10 -4.03 0.61
N GLY A 139 1.04 -3.46 0.06
CA GLY A 139 1.03 -2.12 -0.53
C GLY A 139 -0.23 -1.36 -0.08
N PHE A 140 -0.26 -0.05 -0.35
CA PHE A 140 -1.44 0.76 -0.02
C PHE A 140 -2.59 0.56 -1.00
N LEU A 141 -2.27 0.36 -2.28
CA LEU A 141 -3.25 0.11 -3.34
C LEU A 141 -3.64 -1.37 -3.35
N ARG A 142 -4.94 -1.63 -3.48
CA ARG A 142 -5.46 -3.00 -3.64
C ARG A 142 -5.15 -3.56 -5.03
N GLN A 143 -5.14 -4.89 -5.12
CA GLN A 143 -4.95 -5.62 -6.38
C GLN A 143 -6.07 -5.29 -7.37
N SER A 144 -5.77 -5.25 -8.66
CA SER A 144 -6.75 -4.79 -9.66
C SER A 144 -8.02 -5.64 -9.72
N ASN A 145 -7.94 -6.93 -9.38
CA ASN A 145 -9.07 -7.87 -9.39
C ASN A 145 -10.00 -7.78 -8.17
N VAL A 146 -9.64 -7.00 -7.14
CA VAL A 146 -10.44 -6.84 -5.91
C VAL A 146 -10.98 -5.42 -5.74
N VAL A 147 -10.76 -4.56 -6.73
CA VAL A 147 -11.29 -3.20 -6.77
C VAL A 147 -12.76 -3.24 -7.16
N ASP A 148 -13.61 -2.51 -6.42
CA ASP A 148 -15.08 -2.60 -6.51
C ASP A 148 -15.68 -2.08 -7.83
N GLY A 149 -14.89 -1.43 -8.69
CA GLY A 149 -15.35 -0.90 -9.96
C GLY A 149 -14.23 -0.39 -10.85
N LEU A 150 -14.55 -0.19 -12.13
CA LEU A 150 -13.62 0.36 -13.10
C LEU A 150 -13.19 1.78 -12.67
N GLY A 151 -11.88 2.03 -12.70
CA GLY A 151 -11.30 3.31 -12.34
C GLY A 151 -11.24 3.63 -10.84
N ARG A 152 -11.63 2.71 -9.95
CA ARG A 152 -11.55 2.93 -8.50
C ARG A 152 -10.18 2.58 -7.93
N GLY A 153 -9.12 2.97 -8.65
CA GLY A 153 -7.80 2.46 -8.37
C GLY A 153 -7.14 3.03 -7.14
N TYR A 154 -7.25 4.34 -7.01
CA TYR A 154 -6.79 5.09 -5.85
C TYR A 154 -7.79 5.06 -4.70
N GLU A 155 -9.01 4.57 -4.95
CA GLU A 155 -10.02 4.25 -3.94
C GLU A 155 -9.72 2.86 -3.33
N GLY A 156 -9.77 2.75 -2.01
CA GLY A 156 -9.51 1.49 -1.30
C GLY A 156 -8.24 1.47 -0.46
N ILE A 157 -7.52 2.59 -0.36
CA ILE A 157 -6.51 2.79 0.68
C ILE A 157 -7.22 2.98 2.02
N MET A 158 -6.87 2.19 3.03
CA MET A 158 -7.46 2.31 4.37
C MET A 158 -7.14 3.69 4.98
N ILE A 159 -8.14 4.35 5.58
CA ILE A 159 -7.97 5.67 6.22
C ILE A 159 -6.84 5.66 7.26
N ASN A 160 -6.71 4.58 8.03
CA ASN A 160 -5.63 4.42 9.01
C ASN A 160 -4.23 4.48 8.36
N HIS A 161 -4.06 3.98 7.14
CA HIS A 161 -2.80 4.08 6.41
C HIS A 161 -2.50 5.53 6.03
N ILE A 162 -3.50 6.28 5.55
CA ILE A 162 -3.35 7.71 5.23
C ILE A 162 -2.96 8.48 6.48
N VAL A 163 -3.68 8.27 7.58
CA VAL A 163 -3.41 8.92 8.87
C VAL A 163 -2.01 8.60 9.38
N ALA A 164 -1.53 7.37 9.20
CA ALA A 164 -0.17 6.97 9.54
C ALA A 164 0.88 7.67 8.66
N LEU A 165 0.67 7.73 7.33
CA LEU A 165 1.58 8.39 6.38
C LEU A 165 1.79 9.87 6.68
N VAL A 166 0.74 10.55 7.14
CA VAL A 166 0.81 11.99 7.47
C VAL A 166 1.19 12.26 8.92
N ASN A 167 1.50 11.22 9.70
CA ASN A 167 1.79 11.31 11.13
C ASN A 167 0.69 12.05 11.92
N LYS A 168 -0.58 11.70 11.63
CA LYS A 168 -1.79 12.31 12.25
C LYS A 168 -1.91 13.83 12.09
N ARG A 169 -1.16 14.45 11.17
CA ARG A 169 -1.31 15.87 10.83
C ARG A 169 -2.58 16.07 10.02
N THR A 170 -3.55 16.78 10.59
CA THR A 170 -4.92 16.86 10.05
C THR A 170 -4.97 17.41 8.62
N MET A 171 -4.36 18.57 8.37
CA MET A 171 -4.40 19.20 7.04
C MET A 171 -3.62 18.40 5.99
N ASP A 172 -2.51 17.78 6.38
CA ASP A 172 -1.75 16.90 5.48
C ASP A 172 -2.55 15.63 5.14
N GLY A 173 -3.30 15.09 6.11
CA GLY A 173 -4.23 13.97 5.89
C GLY A 173 -5.34 14.33 4.92
N VAL A 174 -5.99 15.48 5.11
CA VAL A 174 -7.01 16.00 4.21
C VAL A 174 -6.45 16.22 2.80
N ALA A 175 -5.26 16.81 2.68
CA ALA A 175 -4.62 17.03 1.39
C ALA A 175 -4.27 15.71 0.68
N LEU A 176 -3.66 14.74 1.39
CA LEU A 176 -3.31 13.44 0.83
C LEU A 176 -4.54 12.64 0.40
N THR A 177 -5.58 12.59 1.24
CA THR A 177 -6.86 11.97 0.87
C THR A 177 -7.46 12.65 -0.36
N THR A 178 -7.43 13.98 -0.43
CA THR A 178 -7.98 14.71 -1.59
C THR A 178 -7.24 14.36 -2.87
N ILE A 179 -5.91 14.26 -2.84
CA ILE A 179 -5.12 13.87 -4.02
C ILE A 179 -5.53 12.48 -4.51
N LEU A 180 -5.68 11.51 -3.59
CA LEU A 180 -6.02 10.13 -3.92
C LEU A 180 -7.46 10.02 -4.44
N GLU A 181 -8.42 10.63 -3.75
CA GLU A 181 -9.83 10.61 -4.14
C GLU A 181 -10.04 11.31 -5.49
N GLN A 182 -9.43 12.49 -5.70
CA GLN A 182 -9.54 13.18 -6.99
C GLN A 182 -8.84 12.41 -8.11
N GLY A 183 -7.70 11.79 -7.82
CA GLY A 183 -7.03 10.87 -8.76
C GLY A 183 -7.95 9.74 -9.20
N ALA A 184 -8.71 9.14 -8.28
CA ALA A 184 -9.75 8.17 -8.62
C ALA A 184 -10.90 8.76 -9.45
N GLN A 185 -11.36 9.98 -9.12
CA GLN A 185 -12.41 10.63 -9.92
C GLN A 185 -11.97 10.86 -11.38
N TRP A 186 -10.69 11.18 -11.60
CA TRP A 186 -10.10 11.25 -12.95
C TRP A 186 -10.07 9.89 -13.63
N GLU A 187 -9.62 8.85 -12.92
CA GLU A 187 -9.55 7.47 -13.44
C GLU A 187 -10.95 6.90 -13.79
N MET A 188 -11.98 7.28 -13.03
CA MET A 188 -13.39 6.93 -13.28
C MET A 188 -14.04 7.76 -14.41
N GLY A 189 -13.41 8.86 -14.84
CA GLY A 189 -13.97 9.79 -15.82
C GLY A 189 -15.05 10.73 -15.28
N ASN A 190 -15.24 10.79 -13.95
CA ASN A 190 -16.21 11.68 -13.31
C ASN A 190 -15.82 13.16 -13.43
N THR A 191 -14.55 13.44 -13.73
CA THR A 191 -14.02 14.80 -13.95
C THR A 191 -14.14 15.27 -15.39
N LEU A 192 -14.71 14.48 -16.32
CA LEU A 192 -14.74 14.85 -17.74
C LEU A 192 -15.80 15.92 -18.04
N GLY A 193 -15.40 16.92 -18.84
CA GLY A 193 -16.30 17.93 -19.40
C GLY A 193 -16.87 18.87 -18.34
N TRP A 194 -18.20 18.89 -18.19
CA TRP A 194 -18.88 19.86 -17.32
C TRP A 194 -18.55 19.70 -15.84
N PHE A 195 -18.09 18.52 -15.42
CA PHE A 195 -17.77 18.22 -14.02
C PHE A 195 -16.33 18.60 -13.64
N GLU A 196 -15.46 18.89 -14.61
CA GLU A 196 -14.04 19.16 -14.37
C GLU A 196 -13.85 20.31 -13.37
N ARG A 197 -14.51 21.44 -13.64
CA ARG A 197 -14.43 22.63 -12.78
C ARG A 197 -14.98 22.35 -11.38
N TYR A 198 -16.02 21.53 -11.25
CA TYR A 198 -16.59 21.15 -9.96
C TYR A 198 -15.56 20.37 -9.12
N HIS A 199 -14.91 19.37 -9.71
CA HIS A 199 -13.87 18.59 -9.03
C HIS A 199 -12.62 19.42 -8.70
N LEU A 200 -12.16 20.27 -9.63
CA LEU A 200 -11.03 21.16 -9.40
C LEU A 200 -11.30 22.13 -8.23
N LEU A 201 -12.47 22.78 -8.20
CA LEU A 201 -12.83 23.68 -7.10
C LEU A 201 -13.03 22.92 -5.79
N GLY A 202 -13.70 21.76 -5.84
CA GLY A 202 -13.86 20.89 -4.67
C GLY A 202 -12.51 20.56 -4.05
N SER A 203 -11.55 20.09 -4.86
CA SER A 203 -10.21 19.77 -4.39
C SER A 203 -9.44 20.98 -3.83
N ALA A 204 -9.54 22.13 -4.49
CA ALA A 204 -8.88 23.36 -4.07
C ALA A 204 -9.38 23.85 -2.70
N TYR A 205 -10.70 23.99 -2.54
CA TYR A 205 -11.29 24.53 -1.32
C TYR A 205 -11.32 23.51 -0.18
N GLN A 206 -11.73 22.27 -0.44
CA GLN A 206 -11.84 21.22 0.59
C GLN A 206 -10.48 20.66 0.99
N GLY A 207 -9.63 20.34 0.01
CA GLY A 207 -8.40 19.59 0.23
C GLY A 207 -7.16 20.44 0.46
N PHE A 208 -7.05 21.53 -0.30
CA PHE A 208 -5.86 22.38 -0.30
C PHE A 208 -6.06 23.72 0.41
N ASN A 209 -7.21 23.89 1.09
CA ASN A 209 -7.51 25.08 1.88
C ASN A 209 -7.35 26.39 1.07
N ALA A 210 -7.85 26.39 -0.17
CA ALA A 210 -7.86 27.58 -1.01
C ALA A 210 -8.54 28.76 -0.29
N ASN A 211 -7.96 29.96 -0.47
CA ASN A 211 -8.37 31.19 0.21
C ASN A 211 -8.41 31.09 1.75
N ASN A 212 -7.68 30.13 2.32
CA ASN A 212 -7.65 29.84 3.75
C ASN A 212 -9.01 29.47 4.37
N LEU A 213 -10.01 29.14 3.53
CA LEU A 213 -11.41 28.98 3.94
C LEU A 213 -11.58 27.96 5.07
N VAL A 214 -10.99 26.76 4.93
CA VAL A 214 -11.16 25.68 5.91
C VAL A 214 -10.53 26.07 7.25
N LEU A 215 -9.32 26.63 7.24
CA LEU A 215 -8.66 27.04 8.47
C LEU A 215 -9.35 28.23 9.14
N ASP A 216 -9.88 29.18 8.38
CA ASP A 216 -10.63 30.31 8.92
C ASP A 216 -11.93 29.83 9.58
N LEU A 217 -12.70 28.96 8.91
CA LEU A 217 -13.90 28.36 9.48
C LEU A 217 -13.61 27.60 10.78
N VAL A 218 -12.51 26.85 10.84
CA VAL A 218 -12.07 26.15 12.06
C VAL A 218 -11.71 27.12 13.19
N ARG A 219 -11.06 28.25 12.88
CA ARG A 219 -10.66 29.25 13.87
C ARG A 219 -11.85 30.05 14.40
N GLU A 220 -12.73 30.49 13.51
CA GLU A 220 -13.95 31.23 13.85
C GLU A 220 -14.89 30.40 14.72
N ASN A 221 -14.97 29.09 14.47
CA ASN A 221 -15.86 28.17 15.16
C ASN A 221 -15.16 27.36 16.26
N LYS A 222 -14.12 27.90 16.91
CA LYS A 222 -13.33 27.19 17.92
C LYS A 222 -14.17 26.56 19.05
N GLU A 223 -15.18 27.28 19.52
CA GLU A 223 -16.11 26.84 20.57
C GLU A 223 -17.49 26.45 19.99
N GLY A 224 -17.57 26.35 18.66
CA GLY A 224 -18.82 26.12 17.92
C GLY A 224 -19.15 24.65 17.73
N THR A 225 -20.33 24.43 17.18
CA THR A 225 -20.86 23.13 16.78
C THR A 225 -20.88 23.02 15.24
N ILE A 226 -21.27 21.84 14.74
CA ILE A 226 -21.44 21.62 13.30
C ILE A 226 -22.46 22.62 12.71
N GLY A 227 -23.49 23.00 13.47
CA GLY A 227 -24.47 23.99 13.03
C GLY A 227 -23.85 25.37 12.82
N ASP A 228 -22.98 25.80 13.73
CA ASP A 228 -22.30 27.09 13.65
C ASP A 228 -21.37 27.16 12.42
N VAL A 229 -20.62 26.09 12.16
CA VAL A 229 -19.78 25.97 10.94
C VAL A 229 -20.63 26.09 9.67
N ALA A 230 -21.81 25.48 9.65
CA ALA A 230 -22.73 25.58 8.50
C ALA A 230 -23.21 27.04 8.31
N TYR A 231 -23.58 27.74 9.39
CA TYR A 231 -23.95 29.14 9.33
C TYR A 231 -22.79 30.03 8.87
N SER A 232 -21.57 29.86 9.40
CA SER A 232 -20.38 30.58 8.95
C SER A 232 -20.08 30.34 7.47
N THR A 233 -20.21 29.09 7.00
CA THR A 233 -19.97 28.73 5.59
C THR A 233 -20.97 29.43 4.67
N VAL A 234 -22.26 29.42 5.02
CA VAL A 234 -23.29 30.14 4.24
C VAL A 234 -23.07 31.64 4.28
N GLY A 235 -22.73 32.21 5.44
CA GLY A 235 -22.41 33.62 5.58
C GLY A 235 -21.28 34.04 4.65
N ARG A 236 -20.17 33.29 4.66
CA ARG A 236 -19.03 33.55 3.78
C ARG A 236 -19.38 33.41 2.30
N ALA A 237 -20.20 32.41 1.93
CA ALA A 237 -20.66 32.25 0.56
C ALA A 237 -21.50 33.45 0.09
N VAL A 238 -22.38 34.01 0.94
CA VAL A 238 -23.17 35.21 0.61
C VAL A 238 -22.29 36.45 0.47
N GLU A 239 -21.25 36.58 1.28
CA GLU A 239 -20.29 37.69 1.20
C GLU A 239 -19.46 37.67 -0.08
N ASP A 240 -19.05 36.48 -0.53
CA ASP A 240 -18.22 36.29 -1.72
C ASP A 240 -19.01 36.29 -3.05
N GLY A 241 -20.35 36.23 -2.98
CA GLY A 241 -21.29 36.33 -4.11
C GLY A 241 -21.61 35.02 -4.84
#